data_AF-A0A098TID9-F1
#
_entry.id   AF-A0A098TID9-F1
#
_cell.length_a   1.000
_cell.length_b   1.000
_cell.length_c   1.000
_cell.angle_alpha   90.00
_cell.angle_beta   90.00
_cell.angle_gamma   90.00
#
_symmetry.space_group_name_H-M   'P 1'
#
loop_
_entity.id
_entity.type
_entity.pdbx_description
1 polymer ?
#
loop_
_entity_poly.entity_id
_entity_poly.type
_entity_poly.pdbx_seq_one_letter_code
_entity_poly.pdbx_strand_id
1 'polypeptide(L)'
;MARSHLWPSFYDPQPAQDGELLRQLAFVPGLKEFLMLRQVHALEHATVWVLSGRSSQPLSTGPIDDGDLGGLSTDQGFYIYGQVQQTQVRRAVTQALYRLTTGEWELALHPRCGTNLSVGMLLLASLAVGIHVVFPRGPLEQLLGLGLAATTAAQLTPDLGRLTQQYLMTAIPFNLEIAAVRPVLDGEGRFAYFVQVQWIESSCP
;
A
#
# COMPACT_ATOMS: atom_id res chain seq x y z
N MET A 1 23.01 -4.21 -11.14
CA MET A 1 22.38 -3.40 -10.07
C MET A 1 21.85 -4.37 -9.02
N ALA A 2 22.26 -4.18 -7.77
CA ALA A 2 22.09 -5.15 -6.70
C ALA A 2 20.60 -5.36 -6.35
N ARG A 3 20.16 -6.62 -6.32
CA ARG A 3 18.89 -7.02 -5.72
C ARG A 3 18.95 -6.63 -4.24
N SER A 4 18.21 -5.60 -3.83
CA SER A 4 17.94 -5.39 -2.41
C SER A 4 17.07 -6.56 -1.95
N HIS A 5 17.69 -7.51 -1.24
CA HIS A 5 17.04 -8.70 -0.65
C HIS A 5 16.08 -8.28 0.46
N LEU A 6 14.92 -7.76 0.06
CA LEU A 6 13.84 -7.36 0.97
C LEU A 6 12.70 -8.40 0.98
N TRP A 7 12.72 -9.35 0.04
CA TRP A 7 12.04 -10.63 0.13
C TRP A 7 13.03 -11.69 0.60
N PRO A 8 12.78 -12.36 1.73
CA PRO A 8 13.39 -13.66 1.99
C PRO A 8 13.09 -14.58 0.80
N SER A 9 14.05 -15.40 0.36
CA SER A 9 13.89 -16.28 -0.83
C SER A 9 12.69 -17.24 -0.78
N PHE A 10 12.05 -17.40 0.39
CA PHE A 10 10.88 -18.24 0.61
C PHE A 10 9.54 -17.49 0.42
N TYR A 11 9.58 -16.18 0.19
CA TYR A 11 8.42 -15.29 0.05
C TYR A 11 8.43 -14.54 -1.29
N ASP A 12 9.00 -15.15 -2.33
CA ASP A 12 8.91 -14.63 -3.69
C ASP A 12 7.44 -14.73 -4.15
N PRO A 13 6.78 -13.61 -4.48
CA PRO A 13 5.40 -13.61 -4.94
C PRO A 13 5.22 -14.50 -6.18
N GLN A 14 4.25 -15.43 -6.12
CA GLN A 14 3.97 -16.34 -7.23
C GLN A 14 2.71 -15.91 -8.00
N PRO A 15 2.73 -15.86 -9.35
CA PRO A 15 1.59 -15.42 -10.16
C PRO A 15 0.28 -16.19 -9.97
N ALA A 16 0.35 -17.47 -9.59
CA ALA A 16 -0.83 -18.33 -9.43
C ALA A 16 -1.37 -18.35 -7.99
N GLN A 17 -0.65 -17.78 -7.01
CA GLN A 17 -0.93 -17.98 -5.59
C GLN A 17 -2.33 -17.53 -5.16
N ASP A 18 -2.70 -16.29 -5.47
CA ASP A 18 -4.00 -15.73 -5.04
C ASP A 18 -5.17 -16.34 -5.82
N GLY A 19 -4.95 -16.64 -7.11
CA GLY A 19 -5.94 -17.35 -7.94
C GLY A 19 -6.24 -18.76 -7.43
N GLU A 20 -5.21 -19.51 -7.05
CA GLU A 20 -5.37 -20.85 -6.47
C GLU A 20 -6.03 -20.81 -5.09
N LEU A 21 -5.63 -19.85 -4.25
CA LEU A 21 -6.27 -19.64 -2.95
C LEU A 21 -7.77 -19.37 -3.08
N LEU A 22 -8.17 -18.54 -4.05
CA LEU A 22 -9.59 -18.28 -4.33
C LEU A 22 -10.33 -19.52 -4.81
N ARG A 23 -9.71 -20.38 -5.62
CA ARG A 23 -10.35 -21.64 -6.07
C ARG A 23 -10.57 -22.59 -4.89
N GLN A 24 -9.59 -22.71 -4.00
CA GLN A 24 -9.67 -23.61 -2.84
C GLN A 24 -10.64 -23.11 -1.77
N LEU A 25 -10.72 -21.79 -1.57
CA LEU A 25 -11.49 -21.15 -0.50
C LEU A 25 -12.64 -20.28 -1.03
N ALA A 26 -13.19 -20.61 -2.19
CA ALA A 26 -14.28 -19.85 -2.84
C ALA A 26 -15.54 -19.69 -1.95
N PHE A 27 -15.69 -20.55 -0.93
CA PHE A 27 -16.79 -20.51 0.02
C PHE A 27 -16.63 -19.42 1.11
N VAL A 28 -15.45 -18.82 1.27
CA VAL A 28 -15.17 -17.79 2.29
C VAL A 28 -15.69 -16.44 1.79
N PRO A 29 -16.73 -15.86 2.42
CA PRO A 29 -17.25 -14.55 2.01
C PRO A 29 -16.18 -13.46 2.18
N GLY A 30 -16.07 -12.55 1.21
CA GLY A 30 -15.14 -11.42 1.29
C GLY A 30 -13.68 -11.73 0.91
N LEU A 31 -13.34 -12.99 0.64
CA LEU A 31 -11.95 -13.38 0.35
C LEU A 31 -11.44 -12.74 -0.94
N LYS A 32 -12.28 -12.71 -1.99
CA LYS A 32 -11.92 -12.10 -3.28
C LYS A 32 -11.68 -10.60 -3.13
N GLU A 33 -12.56 -9.92 -2.43
CA GLU A 33 -12.49 -8.49 -2.18
C GLU A 33 -11.22 -8.15 -1.38
N PHE A 34 -10.88 -8.96 -0.39
CA PHE A 34 -9.64 -8.81 0.38
C PHE A 34 -8.38 -9.01 -0.47
N LEU A 35 -8.32 -10.07 -1.28
CA LEU A 35 -7.18 -10.32 -2.17
C LEU A 35 -7.05 -9.24 -3.26
N MET A 36 -8.18 -8.81 -3.83
CA MET A 36 -8.22 -7.69 -4.76
C MET A 36 -7.68 -6.42 -4.11
N LEU A 37 -8.14 -6.06 -2.92
CA LEU A 37 -7.73 -4.85 -2.22
C LEU A 37 -6.20 -4.80 -2.01
N ARG A 38 -5.59 -5.93 -1.65
CA ARG A 38 -4.13 -6.02 -1.47
C ARG A 38 -3.36 -5.78 -2.78
N GLN A 39 -3.83 -6.37 -3.88
CA GLN A 39 -3.22 -6.17 -5.20
C GLN A 39 -3.42 -4.74 -5.72
N VAL A 40 -4.61 -4.18 -5.51
CA VAL A 40 -4.94 -2.80 -5.87
C VAL A 40 -4.06 -1.82 -5.12
N HIS A 41 -3.87 -2.03 -3.81
CA HIS A 41 -3.04 -1.17 -2.96
C HIS A 41 -1.57 -1.18 -3.38
N ALA A 42 -1.02 -2.34 -3.75
CA ALA A 42 0.33 -2.40 -4.33
C ALA A 42 0.44 -1.59 -5.63
N LEU A 43 -0.56 -1.72 -6.52
CA LEU A 43 -0.58 -1.01 -7.79
C LEU A 43 -0.72 0.51 -7.61
N GLU A 44 -1.48 0.95 -6.62
CA GLU A 44 -1.61 2.36 -6.23
C GLU A 44 -0.26 2.92 -5.78
N HIS A 45 0.42 2.27 -4.82
CA HIS A 45 1.75 2.66 -4.38
C HIS A 45 2.74 2.77 -5.55
N ALA A 46 2.78 1.77 -6.42
CA ALA A 46 3.67 1.78 -7.58
C ALA A 46 3.32 2.90 -8.57
N THR A 47 2.04 3.21 -8.74
CA THR A 47 1.58 4.31 -9.60
C THR A 47 2.05 5.66 -9.05
N VAL A 48 1.97 5.87 -7.73
CA VAL A 48 2.49 7.07 -7.05
C VAL A 48 4.01 7.17 -7.19
N TRP A 49 4.76 6.07 -7.04
CA TRP A 49 6.21 6.04 -7.29
C TRP A 49 6.58 6.43 -8.72
N VAL A 50 5.80 5.96 -9.70
CA VAL A 50 6.04 6.30 -11.11
C VAL A 50 5.71 7.78 -11.38
N LEU A 51 4.58 8.27 -10.89
CA LEU A 51 4.18 9.68 -11.04
C LEU A 51 5.14 10.65 -10.36
N SER A 52 5.66 10.28 -9.18
CA SER A 52 6.60 11.12 -8.45
C SER A 52 8.00 11.17 -9.05
N GLY A 53 8.28 10.35 -10.08
CA GLY A 53 9.59 10.26 -10.72
C GLY A 53 10.70 9.77 -9.78
N ARG A 54 10.37 9.32 -8.57
CA ARG A 54 11.31 8.73 -7.60
C ARG A 54 11.61 7.25 -7.88
N SER A 55 11.04 6.74 -8.95
CA SER A 55 11.27 5.40 -9.47
C SER A 55 12.44 5.40 -10.47
N SER A 56 13.12 4.26 -10.64
CA SER A 56 14.30 4.13 -11.51
C SER A 56 14.08 4.48 -12.99
N GLN A 57 12.83 4.63 -13.43
CA GLN A 57 12.45 5.09 -14.77
C GLN A 57 11.33 6.13 -14.68
N PRO A 58 11.65 7.42 -14.45
CA PRO A 58 10.64 8.47 -14.35
C PRO A 58 9.94 8.72 -15.69
N LEU A 59 8.69 9.21 -15.63
CA LEU A 59 8.02 9.76 -16.81
C LEU A 59 8.83 10.94 -17.39
N SER A 60 8.89 11.03 -18.72
CA SER A 60 9.61 12.12 -19.43
C SER A 60 9.04 13.52 -19.18
N THR A 61 7.95 13.67 -18.41
CA THR A 61 7.24 14.93 -18.14
C THR A 61 7.68 15.63 -16.84
N GLY A 62 8.79 15.22 -16.23
CA GLY A 62 9.28 15.78 -14.97
C GLY A 62 8.60 15.17 -13.72
N PRO A 63 9.30 15.10 -12.58
CA PRO A 63 8.77 14.52 -11.35
C PRO A 63 7.67 15.41 -10.74
N ILE A 64 6.60 14.80 -10.25
CA ILE A 64 5.65 15.45 -9.33
C ILE A 64 6.13 15.20 -7.92
N ASP A 65 6.00 16.18 -7.02
CA ASP A 65 6.36 15.93 -5.63
C ASP A 65 5.42 14.88 -5.03
N ASP A 66 6.01 13.85 -4.44
CA ASP A 66 5.29 12.77 -3.73
C ASP A 66 4.32 13.30 -2.66
N GLY A 67 4.58 14.50 -2.13
CA GLY A 67 3.69 15.14 -1.17
C GLY A 67 2.41 15.73 -1.73
N ASP A 68 2.36 15.94 -3.03
CA ASP A 68 1.21 16.54 -3.72
C ASP A 68 0.28 15.48 -4.31
N LEU A 69 0.64 14.20 -4.16
CA LEU A 69 -0.13 13.06 -4.60
C LEU A 69 -0.78 12.35 -3.41
N GLY A 70 -2.05 12.02 -3.55
CA GLY A 70 -2.80 11.19 -2.61
C GLY A 70 -3.33 9.94 -3.31
N GLY A 71 -3.31 8.82 -2.60
CA GLY A 71 -3.87 7.56 -3.05
C GLY A 71 -4.98 7.07 -2.11
N LEU A 72 -6.01 6.44 -2.66
CA LEU A 72 -7.03 5.74 -1.89
C LEU A 72 -7.45 4.46 -2.63
N SER A 73 -7.16 3.31 -2.03
CA SER A 73 -7.44 2.00 -2.62
C SER A 73 -8.80 1.45 -2.20
N THR A 74 -9.48 0.79 -3.14
CA THR A 74 -10.72 0.01 -2.94
C THR A 74 -10.57 -1.39 -3.54
N ASP A 75 -11.55 -2.25 -3.36
CA ASP A 75 -11.59 -3.59 -3.97
C ASP A 75 -11.87 -3.56 -5.50
N GLN A 76 -12.25 -2.41 -6.07
CA GLN A 76 -12.57 -2.23 -7.49
C GLN A 76 -11.53 -1.40 -8.27
N GLY A 77 -10.54 -0.84 -7.57
CA GLY A 77 -9.61 0.13 -8.13
C GLY A 77 -9.11 1.12 -7.09
N PHE A 78 -8.49 2.20 -7.54
CA PHE A 78 -7.96 3.21 -6.63
C PHE A 78 -8.11 4.62 -7.20
N TYR A 79 -8.17 5.58 -6.29
CA TYR A 79 -8.20 7.00 -6.61
C TYR A 79 -6.79 7.58 -6.55
N ILE A 80 -6.47 8.44 -7.51
CA ILE A 80 -5.30 9.31 -7.48
C ILE A 80 -5.76 10.75 -7.40
N TYR A 81 -5.32 11.43 -6.34
CA TYR A 81 -5.54 12.85 -6.08
C TYR A 81 -4.26 13.63 -6.34
N GLY A 82 -4.39 14.89 -6.77
CA GLY A 82 -3.27 15.80 -7.01
C GLY A 82 -3.33 16.49 -8.36
N GLN A 83 -2.40 17.41 -8.60
CA GLN A 83 -2.27 18.17 -9.86
C GLN A 83 -1.63 17.30 -10.95
N VAL A 84 -2.39 16.36 -11.50
CA VAL A 84 -1.93 15.42 -12.54
C VAL A 84 -2.89 15.39 -13.71
N GLN A 85 -2.39 15.03 -14.89
CA GLN A 85 -3.25 14.83 -16.07
C GLN A 85 -3.66 13.36 -16.19
N GLN A 86 -4.87 13.11 -16.69
CA GLN A 86 -5.38 11.75 -16.94
C GLN A 86 -4.41 10.89 -17.77
N THR A 87 -3.75 11.50 -18.76
CA THR A 87 -2.77 10.83 -19.63
C THR A 87 -1.53 10.39 -18.87
N GLN A 88 -1.08 11.19 -17.89
CA GLN A 88 0.03 10.83 -16.99
C GLN A 88 -0.37 9.68 -16.08
N VAL A 89 -1.55 9.74 -15.45
CA VAL A 89 -2.07 8.65 -14.60
C VAL A 89 -2.16 7.34 -15.39
N ARG A 90 -2.72 7.38 -16.61
CA ARG A 90 -2.84 6.20 -17.49
C ARG A 90 -1.48 5.59 -17.83
N ARG A 91 -0.49 6.41 -18.17
CA ARG A 91 0.87 5.92 -18.46
C ARG A 91 1.53 5.36 -17.19
N ALA A 92 1.38 6.06 -16.08
CA ALA A 92 1.97 5.67 -14.80
C ALA A 92 1.44 4.33 -14.30
N VAL A 93 0.12 4.11 -14.30
CA VAL A 93 -0.45 2.84 -13.85
C VAL A 93 -0.03 1.68 -14.77
N THR A 94 0.02 1.91 -16.09
CA THR A 94 0.46 0.87 -17.04
C THR A 94 1.91 0.47 -16.78
N GLN A 95 2.78 1.46 -16.57
CA GLN A 95 4.19 1.22 -16.24
C GLN A 95 4.35 0.59 -14.84
N ALA A 96 3.57 1.02 -13.85
CA ALA A 96 3.58 0.48 -12.50
C ALA A 96 3.19 -1.00 -12.47
N LEU A 97 2.09 -1.37 -13.16
CA LEU A 97 1.65 -2.75 -13.30
C LEU A 97 2.73 -3.62 -13.93
N TYR A 98 3.32 -3.15 -15.04
CA TYR A 98 4.40 -3.86 -15.72
C TYR A 98 5.61 -4.07 -14.79
N ARG A 99 6.06 -3.03 -14.09
CA ARG A 99 7.25 -3.11 -13.22
C ARG A 99 7.03 -4.01 -12.01
N LEU A 100 5.88 -3.91 -11.36
CA LEU A 100 5.52 -4.81 -10.27
C LEU A 100 5.51 -6.28 -10.72
N THR A 101 4.84 -6.57 -11.82
CA THR A 101 4.71 -7.96 -12.32
C THR A 101 6.00 -8.51 -12.94
N THR A 102 6.98 -7.66 -13.24
CA THR A 102 8.32 -8.05 -13.75
C THR A 102 9.42 -8.08 -12.68
N GLY A 103 9.07 -7.86 -11.40
CA GLY A 103 9.99 -8.09 -10.28
C GLY A 103 10.42 -6.86 -9.51
N GLU A 104 9.96 -5.66 -9.86
CA GLU A 104 10.19 -4.44 -9.06
C GLU A 104 9.21 -4.34 -7.90
N TRP A 105 9.15 -5.38 -7.09
CA TRP A 105 8.17 -5.57 -6.02
C TRP A 105 8.27 -4.51 -4.91
N GLU A 106 9.38 -3.76 -4.79
CA GLU A 106 9.57 -2.72 -3.76
C GLU A 106 8.60 -1.55 -4.00
N LEU A 107 8.15 -1.39 -5.25
CA LEU A 107 7.15 -0.39 -5.61
C LEU A 107 5.80 -0.64 -4.94
N ALA A 108 5.56 -1.86 -4.42
CA ALA A 108 4.36 -2.18 -3.66
C ALA A 108 4.36 -1.56 -2.24
N LEU A 109 5.48 -1.00 -1.78
CA LEU A 109 5.62 -0.43 -0.45
C LEU A 109 5.81 1.08 -0.54
N HIS A 110 5.10 1.85 0.28
CA HIS A 110 5.19 3.30 0.28
C HIS A 110 5.41 3.86 1.70
N PRO A 111 6.39 4.77 1.90
CA PRO A 111 6.69 5.33 3.22
C PRO A 111 5.54 6.16 3.79
N ARG A 112 4.69 6.72 2.93
CA ARG A 112 3.54 7.56 3.29
C ARG A 112 2.19 6.83 3.30
N CYS A 113 2.21 5.49 3.27
CA CYS A 113 0.98 4.71 3.37
C CYS A 113 0.26 4.99 4.70
N GLY A 114 -1.07 5.19 4.66
CA GLY A 114 -1.89 5.40 5.85
C GLY A 114 -1.78 4.27 6.88
N THR A 115 -1.48 3.05 6.42
CA THR A 115 -1.18 1.89 7.28
C THR A 115 -0.07 2.20 8.30
N ASN A 116 0.97 2.95 7.93
CA ASN A 116 2.07 3.29 8.84
C ASN A 116 1.57 4.13 10.03
N LEU A 117 0.68 5.09 9.76
CA LEU A 117 0.05 5.90 10.81
C LEU A 117 -0.83 5.02 11.70
N SER A 118 -1.66 4.15 11.13
CA SER A 118 -2.51 3.24 11.89
C SER A 118 -1.71 2.30 12.80
N VAL A 119 -0.62 1.73 12.29
CA VAL A 119 0.31 0.89 13.08
C VAL A 119 0.91 1.69 14.23
N GLY A 120 1.40 2.91 13.98
CA GLY A 120 1.98 3.75 15.02
C GLY A 120 0.98 4.13 16.11
N MET A 121 -0.25 4.48 15.73
CA MET A 121 -1.33 4.77 16.68
C MET A 121 -1.72 3.55 17.51
N LEU A 122 -1.79 2.36 16.89
CA LEU A 122 -2.08 1.11 17.60
C LEU A 122 -0.97 0.78 18.61
N LEU A 123 0.30 0.92 18.21
CA LEU A 123 1.45 0.71 19.10
C LEU A 123 1.43 1.68 20.28
N LEU A 124 1.24 2.98 20.01
CA LEU A 124 1.16 4.00 21.05
C LEU A 124 0.03 3.70 22.02
N ALA A 125 -1.17 3.42 21.52
CA ALA A 125 -2.33 3.12 22.36
C ALA A 125 -2.08 1.87 23.22
N SER A 126 -1.55 0.80 22.62
CA SER A 126 -1.26 -0.46 23.31
C SER A 126 -0.21 -0.29 24.40
N LEU A 127 0.88 0.43 24.09
CA LEU A 127 1.94 0.72 25.06
C LEU A 127 1.43 1.65 26.18
N ALA A 128 0.66 2.69 25.86
CA ALA A 128 0.08 3.59 26.85
C ALA A 128 -0.87 2.85 27.82
N VAL A 129 -1.70 1.93 27.31
CA VAL A 129 -2.53 1.05 28.14
C VAL A 129 -1.65 0.15 29.00
N GLY A 130 -0.59 -0.44 28.45
CA GLY A 130 0.37 -1.25 29.21
C GLY A 130 1.03 -0.47 30.34
N ILE A 131 1.50 0.75 30.07
CA ILE A 131 2.02 1.68 31.10
C ILE A 131 0.99 1.92 32.19
N HIS A 132 -0.27 2.20 31.81
CA HIS A 132 -1.33 2.49 32.77
C HIS A 132 -1.68 1.29 33.67
N VAL A 133 -1.52 0.07 33.17
CA VAL A 133 -1.78 -1.17 33.91
C VAL A 133 -0.61 -1.53 34.82
N VAL A 134 0.63 -1.35 34.37
CA VAL A 134 1.84 -1.83 35.06
C VAL A 134 2.43 -0.81 36.03
N PHE A 135 2.37 0.49 35.72
CA PHE A 135 3.03 1.53 36.51
C PHE A 135 2.09 2.18 37.55
N PRO A 136 2.66 2.82 38.60
CA PRO A 136 1.88 3.62 39.54
C PRO A 136 1.04 4.69 38.82
N ARG A 137 -0.18 4.93 39.31
CA ARG A 137 -1.15 5.86 38.71
C ARG A 137 -0.93 7.33 39.11
N GLY A 138 0.26 7.66 39.59
CA GLY A 138 0.64 9.04 39.89
C GLY A 138 0.80 9.85 38.60
N PRO A 139 0.48 11.16 38.60
CA PRO A 139 0.47 11.97 37.38
C PRO A 139 1.86 12.10 36.74
N LEU A 140 2.94 12.13 37.53
CA LEU A 140 4.30 12.25 37.02
C LEU A 140 4.76 10.94 36.37
N GLU A 141 4.50 9.80 37.02
CA GLU A 141 4.83 8.47 36.53
C GLU A 141 4.09 8.15 35.23
N GLN A 142 2.80 8.51 35.16
CA GLN A 142 2.00 8.34 33.94
C GLN A 142 2.49 9.25 32.81
N LEU A 143 2.90 10.50 33.10
CA LEU A 143 3.45 11.39 32.09
C LEU A 143 4.78 10.86 31.53
N LEU A 144 5.70 10.44 32.39
CA LEU A 144 6.97 9.85 31.98
C LEU A 144 6.76 8.54 31.23
N GLY A 145 5.86 7.69 31.71
CA GLY A 145 5.50 6.43 31.06
C GLY A 145 4.87 6.64 29.69
N LEU A 146 3.99 7.65 29.53
CA LEU A 146 3.44 8.01 28.23
C LEU A 146 4.52 8.53 27.28
N GLY A 147 5.47 9.33 27.78
CA GLY A 147 6.64 9.75 27.01
C GLY A 147 7.47 8.56 26.51
N LEU A 148 7.70 7.55 27.36
CA LEU A 148 8.37 6.32 26.98
C LEU A 148 7.58 5.49 25.97
N ALA A 149 6.25 5.38 26.14
CA ALA A 149 5.37 4.70 25.19
C ALA A 149 5.42 5.37 23.81
N ALA A 150 5.37 6.70 23.76
CA ALA A 150 5.44 7.48 22.54
C ALA A 150 6.79 7.31 21.81
N THR A 151 7.92 7.43 22.52
CA THR A 151 9.24 7.25 21.91
C THR A 151 9.47 5.82 21.43
N THR A 152 8.99 4.83 22.19
CA THR A 152 9.07 3.41 21.79
C THR A 152 8.21 3.14 20.57
N ALA A 153 6.96 3.59 20.55
CA ALA A 153 6.07 3.45 19.40
C ALA A 153 6.67 4.12 18.15
N ALA A 154 7.16 5.35 18.27
CA ALA A 154 7.76 6.08 17.15
C ALA A 154 8.98 5.36 16.55
N GLN A 155 9.81 4.73 17.39
CA GLN A 155 10.97 3.97 16.91
C GLN A 155 10.59 2.67 16.20
N LEU A 156 9.55 1.97 16.67
CA LEU A 156 9.12 0.69 16.08
C LEU A 156 8.22 0.87 14.84
N THR A 157 7.54 2.01 14.72
CA THR A 157 6.52 2.26 13.68
C THR A 157 7.05 2.09 12.25
N PRO A 158 8.22 2.65 11.85
CA PRO A 158 8.69 2.53 10.47
C PRO A 158 8.86 1.07 10.02
N ASP A 159 9.49 0.24 10.84
CA ASP A 159 9.75 -1.16 10.52
C ASP A 159 8.47 -1.99 10.56
N LEU A 160 7.68 -1.88 11.63
CA LEU A 160 6.43 -2.65 11.75
C LEU A 160 5.39 -2.20 10.72
N GLY A 161 5.34 -0.92 10.38
CA GLY A 161 4.50 -0.37 9.32
C GLY A 161 4.87 -0.96 7.96
N ARG A 162 6.17 -0.97 7.63
CA ARG A 162 6.68 -1.60 6.39
C ARG A 162 6.35 -3.09 6.33
N LEU A 163 6.56 -3.84 7.42
CA LEU A 163 6.22 -5.27 7.48
C LEU A 163 4.72 -5.50 7.33
N THR A 164 3.88 -4.67 7.97
CA THR A 164 2.43 -4.74 7.84
C THR A 164 2.00 -4.50 6.40
N GLN A 165 2.59 -3.51 5.72
CA GLN A 165 2.35 -3.31 4.30
C GLN A 165 2.73 -4.56 3.50
N GLN A 166 3.97 -5.04 3.64
CA GLN A 166 4.54 -6.15 2.87
C GLN A 166 3.78 -7.47 3.03
N TYR A 167 3.34 -7.82 4.24
CA TYR A 167 2.78 -9.13 4.51
C TYR A 167 1.26 -9.15 4.62
N LEU A 168 0.63 -8.01 4.93
CA LEU A 168 -0.81 -7.95 5.20
C LEU A 168 -1.57 -7.07 4.20
N MET A 169 -1.05 -5.87 3.91
CA MET A 169 -1.84 -4.86 3.18
C MET A 169 -1.58 -4.84 1.68
N THR A 170 -0.50 -5.43 1.20
CA THR A 170 -0.16 -5.44 -0.23
C THR A 170 0.13 -6.84 -0.77
N ALA A 171 -0.05 -7.00 -2.07
CA ALA A 171 0.25 -8.21 -2.84
C ALA A 171 0.59 -7.82 -4.28
N ILE A 172 1.45 -8.57 -4.97
CA ILE A 172 1.82 -8.23 -6.36
C ILE A 172 0.61 -8.45 -7.28
N PRO A 173 0.24 -7.47 -8.14
CA PRO A 173 -0.99 -7.49 -8.92
C PRO A 173 -0.92 -8.42 -10.14
N PHE A 174 -0.68 -9.71 -9.93
CA PHE A 174 -0.65 -10.72 -10.99
C PHE A 174 -2.05 -11.05 -11.55
N ASN A 175 -3.10 -10.74 -10.79
CA ASN A 175 -4.49 -11.03 -11.15
C ASN A 175 -5.28 -9.78 -11.49
N LEU A 176 -4.61 -8.65 -11.77
CA LEU A 176 -5.28 -7.40 -12.13
C LEU A 176 -4.96 -6.98 -13.55
N GLU A 177 -5.98 -6.49 -14.24
CA GLU A 177 -5.82 -5.69 -15.45
C GLU A 177 -6.50 -4.33 -15.29
N ILE A 178 -5.97 -3.32 -15.98
CA ILE A 178 -6.49 -1.95 -15.93
C ILE A 178 -7.68 -1.87 -16.88
N ALA A 179 -8.89 -1.75 -16.33
CA ALA A 179 -10.12 -1.64 -17.12
C ALA A 179 -10.34 -0.21 -17.64
N ALA A 180 -10.13 0.82 -16.80
CA ALA A 180 -10.31 2.21 -17.20
C ALA A 180 -9.57 3.18 -16.27
N VAL A 181 -9.31 4.39 -16.78
CA VAL A 181 -8.90 5.54 -15.97
C VAL A 181 -9.88 6.67 -16.27
N ARG A 182 -10.64 7.12 -15.26
CA ARG A 182 -11.75 8.09 -15.44
C ARG A 182 -11.62 9.25 -14.46
N PRO A 183 -11.90 10.49 -14.87
CA PRO A 183 -12.06 11.59 -13.92
C PRO A 183 -13.33 11.36 -13.10
N VAL A 184 -13.24 11.62 -11.80
CA VAL A 184 -14.35 11.49 -10.85
C VAL A 184 -14.30 12.60 -9.82
N LEU A 185 -15.45 12.87 -9.21
CA LEU A 185 -15.53 13.58 -7.93
C LEU A 185 -15.80 12.54 -6.86
N ASP A 186 -15.03 12.54 -5.77
CA ASP A 186 -15.32 11.66 -4.64
C ASP A 186 -16.56 12.14 -3.86
N GLY A 187 -16.95 11.40 -2.81
CA GLY A 187 -18.12 11.74 -1.99
C GLY A 187 -18.03 13.10 -1.29
N GLU A 188 -16.83 13.67 -1.17
CA GLU A 188 -16.58 15.00 -0.59
C GLU A 188 -16.51 16.10 -1.68
N GLY A 189 -16.70 15.73 -2.95
CA GLY A 189 -16.62 16.65 -4.08
C GLY A 189 -15.20 16.98 -4.53
N ARG A 190 -14.19 16.24 -4.07
CA ARG A 190 -12.80 16.44 -4.49
C ARG A 190 -12.55 15.73 -5.82
N PHE A 191 -11.82 16.41 -6.71
CA PHE A 191 -11.44 15.84 -7.99
C PHE A 191 -10.35 14.78 -7.84
N ALA A 192 -10.53 13.66 -8.51
CA ALA A 192 -9.58 12.56 -8.57
C ALA A 192 -9.66 11.84 -9.92
N TYR A 193 -8.65 11.02 -10.20
CA TYR A 193 -8.75 9.98 -11.23
C TYR A 193 -9.00 8.63 -10.58
N PHE A 194 -10.11 7.99 -10.92
CA PHE A 194 -10.36 6.61 -10.54
C PHE A 194 -9.75 5.67 -11.59
N VAL A 195 -8.80 4.87 -11.15
CA VAL A 195 -8.21 3.77 -11.89
C VAL A 195 -8.99 2.51 -11.56
N GLN A 196 -9.88 2.14 -12.46
CA GLN A 196 -10.68 0.93 -12.35
C GLN A 196 -9.86 -0.27 -12.81
N VAL A 197 -9.87 -1.34 -12.02
CA VAL A 197 -9.24 -2.62 -12.36
C VAL A 197 -10.30 -3.71 -12.45
N GLN A 198 -9.93 -4.83 -13.07
CA GLN A 198 -10.72 -6.05 -13.02
C GLN A 198 -9.83 -7.25 -12.73
N TRP A 199 -10.41 -8.24 -12.06
CA TRP A 199 -9.73 -9.49 -11.76
C TRP A 199 -9.60 -10.34 -13.01
N ILE A 200 -8.37 -10.77 -13.32
CA ILE A 200 -8.07 -11.78 -14.33
C ILE A 200 -7.57 -13.05 -13.67
N GLU A 201 -8.01 -14.20 -14.18
CA GLU A 201 -7.31 -15.44 -13.87
C GLU A 201 -5.92 -15.34 -14.49
N SER A 202 -4.89 -15.41 -13.65
CA SER A 202 -3.52 -15.47 -14.13
C SER A 202 -3.40 -16.73 -14.99
N SER A 203 -3.04 -16.56 -16.26
CA SER A 203 -2.72 -17.69 -17.12
C SER A 203 -1.60 -18.48 -16.44
N CYS A 204 -1.83 -19.78 -16.22
CA CYS A 204 -0.71 -20.67 -15.90
C CYS A 204 0.33 -20.52 -17.01
N PRO A 205 1.63 -20.35 -16.70
CA PRO A 205 2.67 -20.60 -17.67
C PRO A 205 2.62 -22.06 -18.17
#